data_AF-A0A8J6K5K8-F1
#
_entry.id   AF-A0A8J6K5K8-F1
#
_cell.length_a   1.000
_cell.length_b   1.000
_cell.length_c   1.000
_cell.angle_alpha   90.00
_cell.angle_beta   90.00
_cell.angle_gamma   90.00
#
_symmetry.space_group_name_H-M   'P 1'
#
loop_
_entity.id
_entity.type
_entity.pdbx_description
1 polymer ?
#
loop_
_entity_poly.entity_id
_entity_poly.type
_entity_poly.pdbx_seq_one_letter_code
_entity_poly.pdbx_strand_id
1 'polypeptide(L)'
;MGMRNFRAEKGDRPRLDRLFLRRFLTLQSVLFPRWMSENVLMLLTLLVVALTGQLVVYQVGILPSQFYGVLANRDPSGFRRLAVLAVMLILAISLLRSVEQYIGKLVYVNCRKVMTEHLHKLYFTKQVYYTLSTERPHVDNPDQRMTQDVERLCRELGTVASKLLITPFTLVYYSYQCAISTGWMGPLSIFGYFVIGSLLNRLLMGPLIPKLVQQEKLEGDFRFKHVEIRVNAEAAAFTRAGLVEHSRTAQRLQNLISVQKDLMNQELWLYFGTNLFDYLGGILSYMVIAVPIFAGVYRDLSAAELSELISKVMTAPLACLLIKGPF
;
A
#
# COMPACT_ATOMS: atom_id res chain seq x y z
N MET A 1 19.36 3.12 50.69
CA MET A 1 18.66 1.83 50.46
C MET A 1 17.29 2.15 49.89
N GLY A 2 17.07 1.87 48.61
CA GLY A 2 15.86 2.30 47.89
C GLY A 2 15.95 2.04 46.40
N MET A 3 16.31 0.80 46.01
CA MET A 3 16.20 0.34 44.63
C MET A 3 14.71 0.35 44.26
N ARG A 4 14.27 1.38 43.51
CA ARG A 4 13.00 1.30 42.79
C ARG A 4 13.19 0.30 41.66
N ASN A 5 12.62 -0.89 41.85
CA ASN A 5 12.44 -1.90 40.81
C ASN A 5 11.75 -1.26 39.60
N PHE A 6 12.53 -0.86 38.60
CA PHE A 6 12.00 -0.69 37.24
C PHE A 6 11.63 -2.08 36.75
N ARG A 7 10.34 -2.43 36.88
CA ARG A 7 9.74 -3.50 36.08
C ARG A 7 10.06 -3.15 34.63
N ALA A 8 10.92 -3.95 34.00
CA ALA A 8 11.03 -3.98 32.56
C ALA A 8 9.63 -4.30 32.02
N GLU A 9 8.93 -3.30 31.50
CA GLU A 9 7.74 -3.53 30.69
C GLU A 9 8.21 -4.37 29.51
N LYS A 10 7.84 -5.65 29.51
CA LYS A 10 7.95 -6.56 28.37
C LYS A 10 7.47 -5.77 27.15
N GLY A 11 8.38 -5.45 26.23
CA GLY A 11 8.07 -4.70 25.02
C GLY A 11 6.88 -5.35 24.32
N ASP A 12 5.73 -4.72 24.46
CA ASP A 12 4.49 -5.29 23.96
C ASP A 12 4.59 -5.34 22.44
N ARG A 13 4.26 -6.50 21.86
CA ARG A 13 4.35 -6.69 20.40
C ARG A 13 3.53 -5.58 19.75
N PRO A 14 4.01 -4.91 18.68
CA PRO A 14 3.22 -3.89 18.00
C PRO A 14 1.93 -4.55 17.48
N ARG A 15 0.82 -4.31 18.19
CA ARG A 15 -0.53 -4.69 17.81
C ARG A 15 -1.24 -3.47 17.25
N LEU A 16 -2.22 -3.70 16.38
CA LEU A 16 -3.15 -2.69 15.88
C LEU A 16 -4.11 -2.26 17.01
N ASP A 17 -3.56 -1.61 18.03
CA ASP A 17 -4.28 -1.17 19.24
C ASP A 17 -4.62 0.33 19.17
N ARG A 18 -5.46 0.81 20.09
CA ARG A 18 -5.79 2.23 20.23
C ARG A 18 -4.54 3.12 20.39
N LEU A 19 -3.47 2.57 20.96
CA LEU A 19 -2.18 3.24 21.09
C LEU A 19 -1.52 3.49 19.72
N PHE A 20 -1.64 2.56 18.79
CA PHE A 20 -1.15 2.72 17.41
C PHE A 20 -1.89 3.87 16.72
N LEU A 21 -3.23 3.89 16.78
CA LEU A 21 -4.05 4.96 16.22
C LEU A 21 -3.66 6.33 16.80
N ARG A 22 -3.48 6.42 18.12
CA ARG A 22 -3.03 7.67 18.75
C ARG A 22 -1.67 8.11 18.23
N ARG A 23 -0.69 7.20 18.13
CA ARG A 23 0.65 7.49 17.58
C ARG A 23 0.57 7.95 16.13
N PHE A 24 -0.22 7.28 15.30
CA PHE A 24 -0.43 7.62 13.90
C PHE A 24 -1.08 9.01 13.75
N LEU A 25 -2.10 9.32 14.56
CA LEU A 25 -2.74 10.65 14.55
C LEU A 25 -1.79 11.76 14.99
N THR A 26 -0.91 11.49 15.96
CA THR A 26 0.15 12.45 16.33
C THR A 26 1.08 12.72 15.15
N LEU A 27 1.53 11.68 14.43
CA LEU A 27 2.38 11.85 13.25
C LEU A 27 1.65 12.61 12.12
N GLN A 28 0.37 12.31 11.90
CA GLN A 28 -0.48 13.04 10.95
C GLN A 28 -0.61 14.52 11.31
N SER A 29 -0.76 14.85 12.59
CA SER A 29 -0.86 16.24 13.05
C SER A 29 0.43 17.05 12.82
N VAL A 30 1.58 16.38 12.80
CA VAL A 30 2.87 16.99 12.45
C VAL A 30 2.97 17.22 10.94
N LEU A 31 2.49 16.28 10.13
CA LEU A 31 2.49 16.39 8.67
C LEU A 31 1.51 17.46 8.15
N PHE A 32 0.35 17.60 8.80
CA PHE A 32 -0.72 18.52 8.40
C PHE A 32 -1.05 19.50 9.55
N PRO A 33 -0.14 20.44 9.86
CA PRO A 33 -0.30 21.31 11.03
C PRO A 33 -1.44 22.33 10.89
N ARG A 34 -1.78 22.71 9.65
CA ARG A 34 -2.86 23.66 9.33
C ARG A 34 -3.57 23.24 8.04
N TRP A 35 -4.85 23.60 7.94
CA TRP A 35 -5.70 23.36 6.77
C TRP A 35 -5.24 24.09 5.49
N MET A 36 -4.42 25.15 5.62
CA MET A 36 -3.76 25.83 4.49
C MET A 36 -2.25 25.60 4.45
N SER A 37 -1.78 24.44 4.92
CA SER A 37 -0.38 24.08 4.72
C SER A 37 -0.11 23.67 3.28
N GLU A 38 1.13 23.86 2.82
CA GLU A 38 1.58 23.42 1.50
C GLU A 38 1.25 21.93 1.24
N ASN A 39 1.35 21.09 2.27
CA ASN A 39 0.99 19.68 2.21
C ASN A 39 -0.50 19.42 1.94
N VAL A 40 -1.39 20.24 2.51
CA VAL A 40 -2.84 20.12 2.26
C VAL A 40 -3.17 20.56 0.84
N LEU A 41 -2.52 21.62 0.35
CA LEU A 41 -2.68 22.05 -1.04
C LEU A 41 -2.23 20.98 -2.03
N MET A 42 -1.07 20.35 -1.79
CA MET A 42 -0.57 19.23 -2.60
C MET A 42 -1.49 18.00 -2.55
N LEU A 43 -2.10 17.70 -1.40
CA LEU A 43 -3.11 16.64 -1.29
C LEU A 43 -4.39 16.97 -2.04
N LEU A 44 -4.82 18.23 -2.02
CA LEU A 44 -6.02 18.67 -2.74
C LEU A 44 -5.80 18.63 -4.26
N THR A 45 -4.64 19.06 -4.75
CA THR A 45 -4.28 18.92 -6.16
C THR A 45 -4.17 17.45 -6.56
N LEU A 46 -3.58 16.61 -5.69
CA LEU A 46 -3.55 15.16 -5.88
C LEU A 46 -4.96 14.58 -5.98
N LEU A 47 -5.88 14.95 -5.08
CA LEU A 47 -7.28 14.52 -5.11
C LEU A 47 -7.95 14.88 -6.44
N VAL A 48 -7.81 16.12 -6.91
CA VAL A 48 -8.42 16.60 -8.17
C VAL A 48 -7.87 15.83 -9.38
N VAL A 49 -6.54 15.65 -9.46
CA VAL A 49 -5.91 14.88 -10.54
C VAL A 49 -6.37 13.43 -10.49
N ALA A 50 -6.45 12.85 -9.29
CA ALA A 50 -6.80 11.45 -9.10
C ALA A 50 -8.29 11.19 -9.45
N LEU A 51 -9.20 12.09 -9.07
CA LEU A 51 -10.61 12.04 -9.48
C LEU A 51 -10.76 12.22 -11.00
N THR A 52 -10.04 13.16 -11.60
CA THR A 52 -10.04 13.37 -13.06
C THR A 52 -9.52 12.13 -13.79
N GLY A 53 -8.42 11.55 -13.29
CA GLY A 53 -7.87 10.28 -13.75
C GLY A 53 -8.90 9.16 -13.67
N GLN A 54 -9.65 9.05 -12.57
CA GLN A 54 -10.67 8.03 -12.39
C GLN A 54 -11.82 8.15 -13.40
N LEU A 55 -12.24 9.37 -13.76
CA LEU A 55 -13.23 9.57 -14.81
C LEU A 55 -12.73 9.09 -16.17
N VAL A 56 -11.46 9.35 -16.51
CA VAL A 56 -10.85 8.86 -17.75
C VAL A 56 -10.68 7.33 -17.71
N VAL A 57 -10.29 6.74 -16.57
CA VAL A 57 -10.22 5.28 -16.38
C VAL A 57 -11.59 4.64 -16.63
N TYR A 58 -12.66 5.25 -16.13
CA TYR A 58 -14.02 4.77 -16.39
C TYR A 58 -14.35 4.77 -17.90
N GLN A 59 -14.03 5.86 -18.60
CA GLN A 59 -14.23 5.94 -20.06
C GLN A 59 -13.41 4.89 -20.82
N VAL A 60 -12.16 4.67 -20.41
CA VAL A 60 -11.32 3.60 -20.97
C VAL A 60 -11.91 2.21 -20.66
N GLY A 61 -12.47 2.04 -19.46
CA GLY A 61 -13.09 0.80 -19.02
C GLY A 61 -14.31 0.39 -19.86
N ILE A 62 -15.07 1.34 -20.39
CA ILE A 62 -16.23 1.04 -21.26
C ILE A 62 -15.84 0.86 -22.74
N LEU A 63 -14.60 1.18 -23.14
CA LEU A 63 -14.16 1.02 -24.53
C LEU A 63 -14.34 -0.41 -25.07
N PRO A 64 -13.98 -1.50 -24.35
CA PRO A 64 -14.18 -2.85 -24.85
C PRO A 64 -15.64 -3.12 -25.22
N SER A 65 -16.57 -2.69 -24.36
CA SER A 65 -18.01 -2.77 -24.58
C SER A 65 -18.42 -2.07 -25.89
N GLN A 66 -17.92 -0.84 -26.11
CA GLN A 66 -18.20 -0.09 -27.34
C GLN A 66 -17.57 -0.73 -28.59
N PHE A 67 -16.37 -1.32 -28.46
CA PHE A 67 -15.74 -2.07 -29.55
C PHE A 67 -16.57 -3.29 -29.93
N TYR A 68 -17.10 -4.04 -28.96
CA TYR A 68 -18.01 -5.15 -29.21
C TYR A 68 -19.26 -4.69 -29.99
N GLY A 69 -19.89 -3.58 -29.59
CA GLY A 69 -21.07 -3.04 -30.27
C GLY A 69 -20.79 -2.66 -31.74
N VAL A 70 -19.68 -1.96 -32.01
CA VAL A 70 -19.31 -1.55 -33.38
C VAL A 70 -18.92 -2.75 -34.26
N LEU A 71 -18.20 -3.73 -33.71
CA LEU A 71 -17.83 -4.96 -34.41
C LEU A 71 -19.07 -5.82 -34.72
N ALA A 72 -20.02 -5.92 -33.78
CA ALA A 72 -21.28 -6.63 -33.99
C ALA A 72 -22.11 -5.99 -35.11
N ASN A 73 -22.16 -4.66 -35.16
CA ASN A 73 -22.88 -3.89 -36.17
C ASN A 73 -22.12 -3.77 -37.51
N ARG A 74 -20.89 -4.28 -37.61
CA ARG A 74 -20.01 -4.19 -38.79
C ARG A 74 -19.87 -2.76 -39.34
N ASP A 75 -19.81 -1.74 -38.47
CA ASP A 75 -19.65 -0.34 -38.88
C ASP A 75 -18.17 0.09 -38.94
N PRO A 76 -17.53 0.14 -40.12
CA PRO A 76 -16.12 0.51 -40.25
C PRO A 76 -15.86 1.99 -39.90
N SER A 77 -16.86 2.85 -40.08
CA SER A 77 -16.73 4.28 -39.80
C SER A 77 -16.77 4.57 -38.30
N GLY A 78 -17.62 3.86 -37.56
CA GLY A 78 -17.67 3.82 -36.11
C GLY A 78 -16.36 3.29 -35.53
N PHE A 79 -15.81 2.22 -36.12
CA PHE A 79 -14.57 1.60 -35.64
C PHE A 79 -13.39 2.57 -35.70
N ARG A 80 -13.21 3.27 -36.83
CA ARG A 80 -12.12 4.26 -36.97
C ARG A 80 -12.25 5.41 -35.96
N ARG A 81 -13.47 5.92 -35.74
CA ARG A 81 -13.73 6.98 -34.75
C ARG A 81 -13.42 6.51 -33.33
N LEU A 82 -13.88 5.31 -32.98
CA LEU A 82 -13.65 4.71 -31.66
C LEU A 82 -12.16 4.40 -31.44
N ALA A 83 -11.43 3.94 -32.47
CA ALA A 83 -10.00 3.70 -32.41
C ALA A 83 -9.20 4.98 -32.14
N VAL A 84 -9.52 6.09 -32.82
CA VAL A 84 -8.88 7.39 -32.57
C VAL A 84 -9.19 7.87 -31.15
N LEU A 85 -10.46 7.78 -30.73
CA LEU A 85 -10.87 8.14 -29.37
C LEU A 85 -10.15 7.29 -28.31
N ALA A 86 -9.99 5.98 -28.54
CA ALA A 86 -9.27 5.08 -27.66
C ALA A 86 -7.80 5.50 -27.50
N VAL A 87 -7.10 5.81 -28.61
CA VAL A 87 -5.72 6.31 -28.55
C VAL A 87 -5.62 7.62 -27.77
N MET A 88 -6.54 8.57 -28.01
CA MET A 88 -6.59 9.84 -27.28
C MET A 88 -6.82 9.65 -25.78
N LEU A 89 -7.76 8.77 -25.40
CA LEU A 89 -8.00 8.44 -24.01
C LEU A 89 -6.80 7.74 -23.35
N ILE A 90 -6.11 6.85 -24.07
CA ILE A 90 -4.89 6.18 -23.59
C ILE A 90 -3.77 7.20 -23.34
N LEU A 91 -3.58 8.18 -24.24
CA LEU A 91 -2.62 9.26 -24.04
C LEU A 91 -3.00 10.12 -22.82
N ALA A 92 -4.28 10.48 -22.70
CA ALA A 92 -4.79 11.28 -21.58
C ALA A 92 -4.59 10.57 -20.23
N ILE A 93 -4.96 9.29 -20.12
CA ILE A 93 -4.77 8.54 -18.87
C ILE A 93 -3.29 8.34 -18.55
N SER A 94 -2.43 8.10 -19.54
CA SER A 94 -0.99 7.96 -19.33
C SER A 94 -0.39 9.25 -18.76
N LEU A 95 -0.80 10.41 -19.27
CA LEU A 95 -0.37 11.71 -18.76
C LEU A 95 -0.90 11.93 -17.33
N LEU A 96 -2.19 11.71 -17.09
CA LEU A 96 -2.80 11.89 -15.76
C LEU A 96 -2.16 10.99 -14.71
N ARG A 97 -1.88 9.71 -15.02
CA ARG A 97 -1.17 8.79 -14.14
C ARG A 97 0.26 9.25 -13.85
N SER A 98 0.95 9.78 -14.86
CA SER A 98 2.31 10.32 -14.68
C SER A 98 2.31 11.55 -13.77
N VAL A 99 1.33 12.45 -13.92
CA VAL A 99 1.14 13.62 -13.05
C VAL A 99 0.77 13.20 -11.62
N GLU A 100 -0.15 12.23 -11.47
CA GLU A 100 -0.53 11.66 -10.16
C GLU A 100 0.72 11.12 -9.42
N GLN A 101 1.55 10.34 -10.10
CA GLN A 101 2.80 9.82 -9.52
C GLN A 101 3.80 10.91 -9.18
N TYR A 102 3.91 11.94 -10.03
CA TYR A 102 4.79 13.09 -9.77
C TYR A 102 4.35 13.87 -8.52
N ILE A 103 3.06 14.18 -8.38
CA ILE A 103 2.52 14.85 -7.20
C ILE A 103 2.69 13.98 -5.96
N GLY A 104 2.44 12.67 -6.04
CA GLY A 104 2.69 11.73 -4.94
C GLY A 104 4.16 11.75 -4.46
N LYS A 105 5.12 11.84 -5.39
CA LYS A 105 6.55 12.02 -5.05
C LYS A 105 6.83 13.38 -4.40
N LEU A 106 6.17 14.45 -4.85
CA LEU A 106 6.31 15.78 -4.25
C LEU A 106 5.79 15.79 -2.79
N VAL A 107 4.63 15.16 -2.54
CA VAL A 107 4.09 14.94 -1.20
C VAL A 107 5.09 14.16 -0.34
N TYR A 108 5.67 13.07 -0.85
CA TYR A 108 6.70 12.31 -0.15
C TYR A 108 7.88 13.21 0.30
N VAL A 109 8.44 14.01 -0.62
CA VAL A 109 9.60 14.86 -0.32
C VAL A 109 9.26 15.90 0.75
N ASN A 110 8.11 16.57 0.63
CA ASN A 110 7.74 17.59 1.60
C ASN A 110 7.37 17.00 2.97
N CYS A 111 6.66 15.87 3.00
CA CYS A 111 6.37 15.14 4.23
C CYS A 111 7.66 14.69 4.94
N ARG A 112 8.65 14.17 4.18
CA ARG A 112 9.96 13.79 4.73
C ARG A 112 10.64 15.00 5.36
N LYS A 113 10.70 16.14 4.64
CA LYS A 113 11.29 17.37 5.16
C LYS A 113 10.67 17.79 6.50
N VAL A 114 9.35 17.94 6.54
CA VAL A 114 8.62 18.39 7.74
C VAL A 114 8.82 17.42 8.91
N MET A 115 8.71 16.11 8.66
CA MET A 115 8.86 15.08 9.69
C MET A 115 10.28 15.03 10.25
N THR A 116 11.29 15.04 9.38
CA THR A 116 12.70 14.99 9.79
C THR A 116 13.09 16.26 10.55
N GLU A 117 12.69 17.45 10.10
CA GLU A 117 12.95 18.71 10.81
C GLU A 117 12.31 18.71 12.21
N HIS A 118 11.08 18.20 12.32
CA HIS A 118 10.38 18.10 13.61
C HIS A 118 11.10 17.13 14.57
N LEU A 119 11.48 15.94 14.08
CA LEU A 119 12.18 14.94 14.88
C LEU A 119 13.58 15.42 15.29
N HIS A 120 14.33 16.06 14.38
CA HIS A 120 15.62 16.66 14.69
C HIS A 120 15.50 17.72 15.79
N LYS A 121 14.48 18.59 15.72
CA LYS A 121 14.24 19.58 16.77
C LYS A 121 14.04 18.92 18.13
N LEU A 122 13.29 17.82 18.21
CA LEU A 122 13.10 17.06 19.46
C LEU A 122 14.39 16.35 19.92
N TYR A 123 15.13 15.76 18.99
CA TYR A 123 16.35 14.99 19.27
C TYR A 123 17.49 15.85 19.82
N PHE A 124 17.66 17.06 19.28
CA PHE A 124 18.70 18.00 19.73
C PHE A 124 18.25 18.90 20.89
N THR A 125 16.99 18.82 21.32
CA THR A 125 16.52 19.55 22.50
C THR A 125 17.00 18.87 23.79
N LYS A 126 17.53 19.65 24.74
CA LYS A 126 17.85 19.20 26.12
C LYS A 126 18.68 17.91 26.20
N GLN A 127 19.65 17.73 25.31
CA GLN A 127 20.56 16.56 25.30
C GLN A 127 19.84 15.20 25.17
N VAL A 128 18.64 15.17 24.57
CA VAL A 128 17.89 13.93 24.35
C VAL A 128 18.69 12.89 23.57
N TYR A 129 19.57 13.33 22.65
CA TYR A 129 20.52 12.45 21.96
C TYR A 129 21.41 11.63 22.91
N TYR A 130 21.86 12.22 24.02
CA TYR A 130 22.68 11.54 25.02
C TYR A 130 21.83 10.59 25.87
N THR A 131 20.69 11.07 26.39
CA THR A 131 19.77 10.26 27.20
C THR A 131 19.26 9.03 26.45
N LEU A 132 18.92 9.15 25.16
CA LEU A 132 18.50 8.02 24.33
C LEU A 132 19.62 7.00 24.12
N SER A 133 20.85 7.47 23.95
CA SER A 133 22.01 6.61 23.66
C SER A 133 22.54 5.92 24.92
N THR A 134 22.41 6.54 26.09
CA THR A 134 23.06 6.09 27.33
C THR A 134 22.09 5.54 28.38
N GLU A 135 20.89 6.14 28.54
CA GLU A 135 19.99 5.84 29.67
C GLU A 135 18.76 5.00 29.30
N ARG A 136 18.40 4.91 28.01
CA ARG A 136 17.19 4.22 27.54
C ARG A 136 17.47 3.13 26.50
N PRO A 137 18.02 1.97 26.91
CA PRO A 137 18.28 0.85 26.00
C PRO A 137 17.02 0.19 25.42
N HIS A 138 15.80 0.65 25.76
CA HIS A 138 14.56 0.15 25.17
C HIS A 138 14.25 0.73 23.78
N VAL A 139 14.93 1.80 23.35
CA VAL A 139 14.74 2.38 22.01
C VAL A 139 15.87 1.91 21.10
N ASP A 140 15.66 0.77 20.45
CA ASP A 140 16.60 0.21 19.47
C ASP A 140 16.75 1.16 18.26
N ASN A 141 18.00 1.46 17.88
CA ASN A 141 18.44 2.19 16.68
C ASN A 141 17.70 3.52 16.39
N PRO A 142 17.87 4.57 17.23
CA PRO A 142 17.19 5.87 17.03
C PRO A 142 17.60 6.58 15.73
N ASP A 143 18.84 6.38 15.29
CA ASP A 143 19.39 6.86 14.02
C ASP A 143 18.66 6.25 12.82
N GLN A 144 18.45 4.93 12.81
CA GLN A 144 17.68 4.23 11.77
C GLN A 144 16.24 4.73 11.72
N ARG A 145 15.60 4.92 12.88
CA ARG A 145 14.22 5.41 12.96
C ARG A 145 14.04 6.81 12.39
N MET A 146 14.94 7.75 12.70
CA MET A 146 14.85 9.13 12.20
C MET A 146 15.20 9.27 10.72
N THR A 147 15.99 8.35 10.17
CA THR A 147 16.47 8.42 8.78
C THR A 147 15.66 7.52 7.86
N GLN A 148 15.75 6.21 8.04
CA GLN A 148 15.20 5.20 7.12
C GLN A 148 13.71 4.99 7.33
N ASP A 149 13.24 4.90 8.58
CA ASP A 149 11.82 4.62 8.83
C ASP A 149 10.94 5.82 8.47
N VAL A 150 11.40 7.05 8.74
CA VAL A 150 10.72 8.28 8.28
C VAL A 150 10.66 8.34 6.75
N GLU A 151 11.77 8.03 6.08
CA GLU A 151 11.79 7.98 4.61
C GLU A 151 10.78 6.95 4.07
N ARG A 152 10.80 5.73 4.60
CA ARG A 152 9.89 4.65 4.19
C ARG A 152 8.44 5.04 4.45
N LEU A 153 8.12 5.56 5.64
CA LEU A 153 6.77 6.03 5.98
C LEU A 153 6.28 7.10 5.02
N CYS A 154 7.08 8.14 4.75
CA CYS A 154 6.69 9.23 3.86
C CYS A 154 6.57 8.75 2.41
N ARG A 155 7.41 7.80 1.99
CA ARG A 155 7.34 7.21 0.65
C ARG A 155 6.04 6.43 0.48
N GLU A 156 5.72 5.54 1.42
CA GLU A 156 4.46 4.78 1.40
C GLU A 156 3.23 5.69 1.52
N LEU A 157 3.32 6.76 2.31
CA LEU A 157 2.25 7.75 2.38
C LEU A 157 2.04 8.43 1.03
N GLY A 158 3.10 8.83 0.33
CA GLY A 158 3.00 9.45 -1.00
C GLY A 158 2.46 8.52 -2.09
N THR A 159 2.79 7.22 -2.05
CA THR A 159 2.30 6.22 -3.02
C THR A 159 0.85 5.81 -2.77
N VAL A 160 0.41 5.81 -1.52
CA VAL A 160 -0.92 5.34 -1.11
C VAL A 160 -1.92 6.49 -0.94
N ALA A 161 -1.47 7.74 -0.81
CA ALA A 161 -2.33 8.91 -0.62
C ALA A 161 -3.42 9.06 -1.68
N SER A 162 -3.06 9.00 -2.97
CA SER A 162 -4.05 9.15 -4.06
C SER A 162 -5.10 8.03 -4.02
N LYS A 163 -4.68 6.80 -3.73
CA LYS A 163 -5.56 5.64 -3.60
C LYS A 163 -6.53 5.83 -2.45
N LEU A 164 -6.04 6.15 -1.25
CA LEU A 164 -6.88 6.40 -0.07
C LEU A 164 -7.91 7.51 -0.30
N LEU A 165 -7.54 8.55 -1.04
CA LEU A 165 -8.42 9.65 -1.39
C LEU A 165 -9.53 9.23 -2.37
N ILE A 166 -9.23 8.41 -3.37
CA ILE A 166 -10.19 7.97 -4.39
C ILE A 166 -11.09 6.83 -3.89
N THR A 167 -10.54 5.87 -3.13
CA THR A 167 -11.23 4.63 -2.71
C THR A 167 -12.66 4.83 -2.19
N PRO A 168 -12.98 5.81 -1.31
CA PRO A 168 -14.35 5.98 -0.85
C PRO A 168 -15.31 6.37 -2.00
N PHE A 169 -14.87 7.23 -2.92
CA PHE A 169 -15.69 7.66 -4.05
C PHE A 169 -15.95 6.52 -5.03
N THR A 170 -14.91 5.76 -5.39
CA THR A 170 -15.06 4.62 -6.30
C THR A 170 -15.88 3.50 -5.68
N LEU A 171 -15.66 3.21 -4.40
CA LEU A 171 -16.43 2.20 -3.68
C LEU A 171 -17.93 2.53 -3.68
N VAL A 172 -18.31 3.77 -3.35
CA VAL A 172 -19.71 4.21 -3.36
C VAL A 172 -20.29 4.15 -4.77
N TYR A 173 -19.57 4.69 -5.76
CA TYR A 173 -20.04 4.73 -7.15
C TYR A 173 -20.26 3.33 -7.74
N TYR A 174 -19.29 2.43 -7.61
CA TYR A 174 -19.41 1.08 -8.16
C TYR A 174 -20.39 0.21 -7.37
N SER A 175 -20.49 0.40 -6.06
CA SER A 175 -21.52 -0.28 -5.25
C SER A 175 -22.92 0.13 -5.72
N TYR A 176 -23.13 1.42 -6.00
CA TYR A 176 -24.40 1.93 -6.53
C TYR A 176 -24.70 1.38 -7.93
N GLN A 177 -23.74 1.40 -8.85
CA GLN A 177 -23.90 0.84 -10.20
C GLN A 177 -24.19 -0.67 -10.18
N CYS A 178 -23.55 -1.41 -9.26
CA CYS A 178 -23.80 -2.83 -9.06
C CYS A 178 -25.21 -3.08 -8.50
N ALA A 179 -25.67 -2.25 -7.55
CA ALA A 179 -27.01 -2.32 -6.99
C ALA A 179 -28.10 -2.11 -8.06
N ILE A 180 -27.89 -1.20 -9.01
CA ILE A 180 -28.82 -0.97 -10.12
C ILE A 180 -28.84 -2.18 -11.06
N SER A 181 -27.66 -2.72 -11.41
CA SER A 181 -27.55 -3.76 -12.45
C SER A 181 -27.99 -5.15 -11.98
N THR A 182 -27.79 -5.48 -10.70
CA THR A 182 -28.02 -6.83 -10.14
C THR A 182 -28.98 -6.83 -8.95
N GLY A 183 -29.50 -5.69 -8.54
CA GLY A 183 -30.22 -5.54 -7.28
C GLY A 183 -29.29 -5.64 -6.05
N TRP A 184 -29.88 -5.70 -4.85
CA TRP A 184 -29.15 -5.71 -3.57
C TRP A 184 -28.27 -6.95 -3.35
N MET A 185 -28.54 -8.07 -4.04
CA MET A 185 -27.73 -9.29 -3.92
C MET A 185 -26.31 -9.12 -4.47
N GLY A 186 -26.13 -8.29 -5.51
CA GLY A 186 -24.82 -8.03 -6.12
C GLY A 186 -23.84 -7.40 -5.13
N PRO A 187 -24.10 -6.19 -4.62
CA PRO A 187 -23.24 -5.54 -3.62
C PRO A 187 -23.03 -6.40 -2.37
N LEU A 188 -24.07 -7.06 -1.85
CA LEU A 188 -23.96 -7.90 -0.67
C LEU A 188 -22.97 -9.05 -0.85
N SER A 189 -22.98 -9.71 -2.02
CA SER A 189 -22.03 -10.78 -2.32
C SER A 189 -20.58 -10.29 -2.41
N ILE A 190 -20.36 -9.11 -3.00
CA ILE A 190 -19.03 -8.48 -3.11
C ILE A 190 -18.51 -8.05 -1.73
N PHE A 191 -19.35 -7.43 -0.89
CA PHE A 191 -18.96 -7.08 0.47
C PHE A 191 -18.69 -8.32 1.33
N GLY A 192 -19.51 -9.37 1.20
CA GLY A 192 -19.26 -10.65 1.86
C GLY A 192 -17.93 -11.26 1.45
N TYR A 193 -17.63 -11.24 0.15
CA TYR A 193 -16.34 -11.67 -0.39
C TYR A 193 -15.18 -10.86 0.19
N PHE A 194 -15.30 -9.53 0.25
CA PHE A 194 -14.29 -8.65 0.83
C PHE A 194 -14.05 -8.95 2.32
N VAL A 195 -15.10 -9.20 3.11
CA VAL A 195 -14.95 -9.55 4.54
C VAL A 195 -14.21 -10.87 4.71
N ILE A 196 -14.56 -11.89 3.93
CA ILE A 196 -13.88 -13.19 3.94
C ILE A 196 -12.40 -13.04 3.55
N GLY A 197 -12.13 -12.30 2.48
CA GLY A 197 -10.78 -12.00 2.02
C GLY A 197 -9.97 -11.24 3.06
N SER A 198 -10.54 -10.21 3.67
CA SER A 198 -9.88 -9.42 4.72
C SER A 198 -9.54 -10.27 5.94
N LEU A 199 -10.44 -11.18 6.34
CA LEU A 199 -10.20 -12.09 7.45
C LEU A 199 -9.07 -13.09 7.12
N LEU A 200 -9.09 -13.68 5.93
CA LEU A 200 -8.04 -14.58 5.46
C LEU A 200 -6.68 -13.87 5.42
N ASN A 201 -6.65 -12.67 4.85
CA ASN A 201 -5.43 -11.87 4.74
C ASN A 201 -4.88 -11.48 6.12
N ARG A 202 -5.77 -11.13 7.07
CA ARG A 202 -5.40 -10.85 8.46
C ARG A 202 -4.78 -12.09 9.14
N LEU A 203 -5.33 -13.27 8.90
CA LEU A 203 -4.80 -14.52 9.45
C LEU A 203 -3.41 -14.84 8.88
N LEU A 204 -3.20 -14.62 7.58
CA LEU A 204 -1.90 -14.82 6.91
C LEU A 204 -0.85 -13.77 7.31
N MET A 205 -1.25 -12.51 7.52
CA MET A 205 -0.35 -11.43 7.94
C MET A 205 0.09 -11.53 9.41
N GLY A 206 -0.74 -12.12 10.28
CA GLY A 206 -0.46 -12.28 11.71
C GLY A 206 0.93 -12.85 12.04
N PRO A 207 1.34 -13.99 11.46
CA PRO A 207 2.68 -14.55 11.68
C PRO A 207 3.82 -13.82 10.93
N LEU A 208 3.52 -13.11 9.84
CA LEU A 208 4.52 -12.45 9.00
C LEU A 208 5.12 -11.20 9.66
N ILE A 209 4.26 -10.35 10.26
CA ILE A 209 4.67 -9.09 10.89
C ILE A 209 5.80 -9.26 11.91
N PRO A 210 5.73 -10.19 12.90
CA PRO A 210 6.82 -10.36 13.86
C PRO A 210 8.12 -10.85 13.21
N LYS A 211 8.06 -11.66 12.15
CA LYS A 211 9.25 -12.08 11.39
C LYS A 211 9.87 -10.90 10.63
N LEU A 212 9.05 -10.02 10.06
CA LEU A 212 9.50 -8.81 9.37
C LEU A 212 10.21 -7.84 10.33
N VAL A 213 9.64 -7.63 11.52
CA VAL A 213 10.28 -6.83 12.58
C VAL A 213 11.60 -7.48 13.03
N GLN A 214 11.65 -8.80 13.15
CA GLN A 214 12.86 -9.53 13.50
C GLN A 214 13.95 -9.37 12.42
N GLN A 215 13.59 -9.45 11.14
CA GLN A 215 14.51 -9.22 10.02
C GLN A 215 15.10 -7.81 10.08
N GLU A 216 14.26 -6.78 10.21
CA GLU A 216 14.73 -5.38 10.27
C GLU A 216 15.66 -5.14 11.47
N LYS A 217 15.41 -5.80 12.61
CA LYS A 217 16.32 -5.75 13.76
C LYS A 217 17.68 -6.37 13.44
N LEU A 218 17.70 -7.59 12.90
CA LEU A 218 18.94 -8.29 12.56
C LEU A 218 19.74 -7.58 11.46
N GLU A 219 19.05 -6.97 10.50
CA GLU A 219 19.64 -6.10 9.47
C GLU A 219 20.32 -4.87 10.11
N GLY A 220 19.65 -4.25 11.09
CA GLY A 220 20.21 -3.17 11.91
C GLY A 220 21.45 -3.61 12.69
N ASP A 221 21.40 -4.75 13.37
CA ASP A 221 22.52 -5.32 14.14
C ASP A 221 23.73 -5.69 13.25
N PHE A 222 23.45 -6.14 12.03
CA PHE A 222 24.47 -6.42 11.02
C PHE A 222 25.16 -5.13 10.54
N ARG A 223 24.38 -4.10 10.21
CA ARG A 223 24.92 -2.77 9.83
C ARG A 223 25.71 -2.13 10.97
N PHE A 224 25.19 -2.20 12.19
CA PHE A 224 25.87 -1.72 13.38
C PHE A 224 27.23 -2.42 13.57
N LYS A 225 27.32 -3.72 13.29
CA LYS A 225 28.61 -4.44 13.34
C LYS A 225 29.65 -3.84 12.40
N HIS A 226 29.26 -3.48 11.19
CA HIS A 226 30.17 -2.85 10.24
C HIS A 226 30.58 -1.43 10.66
N VAL A 227 29.67 -0.68 11.28
CA VAL A 227 30.01 0.63 11.87
C VAL A 227 31.01 0.44 13.03
N GLU A 228 30.79 -0.53 13.90
CA GLU A 228 31.70 -0.86 15.02
C GLU A 228 33.11 -1.21 14.52
N ILE A 229 33.22 -2.04 13.47
CA ILE A 229 34.50 -2.39 12.85
C ILE A 229 35.16 -1.16 12.23
N ARG A 230 34.38 -0.29 11.55
CA ARG A 230 34.92 0.95 10.95
C ARG A 230 35.44 1.93 12.00
N VAL A 231 34.71 2.12 13.11
CA VAL A 231 35.10 3.02 14.20
C VAL A 231 36.33 2.49 14.94
N ASN A 232 36.43 1.18 15.14
CA ASN A 232 37.54 0.54 15.85
C ASN A 232 38.58 -0.10 14.89
N ALA A 233 38.67 0.40 13.65
CA ALA A 233 39.50 -0.21 12.61
C ALA A 233 40.99 -0.26 12.99
N GLU A 234 41.48 0.80 13.64
CA GLU A 234 42.88 0.89 14.09
C GLU A 234 43.19 -0.15 15.17
N ALA A 235 42.34 -0.26 16.19
CA ALA A 235 42.49 -1.26 17.26
C ALA A 235 42.38 -2.70 16.70
N ALA A 236 41.46 -2.94 15.77
CA ALA A 236 41.30 -4.23 15.12
C ALA A 236 42.50 -4.59 14.24
N ALA A 237 43.09 -3.61 13.53
CA ALA A 237 44.28 -3.80 12.71
C ALA A 237 45.53 -4.04 13.59
N PHE A 238 45.70 -3.26 14.66
CA PHE A 238 46.80 -3.40 15.61
C PHE A 238 46.80 -4.79 16.27
N THR A 239 45.61 -5.30 16.62
CA THR A 239 45.43 -6.64 17.22
C THR A 239 45.34 -7.79 16.21
N ARG A 240 45.42 -7.51 14.89
CA ARG A 240 45.24 -8.49 13.81
C ARG A 240 43.95 -9.31 13.94
N ALA A 241 42.88 -8.69 14.42
CA ALA A 241 41.60 -9.36 14.74
C ALA A 241 40.77 -9.77 13.51
N GLY A 242 41.31 -9.70 12.29
CA GLY A 242 40.57 -9.87 11.03
C GLY A 242 39.78 -11.19 10.94
N LEU A 243 40.39 -12.32 11.29
CA LEU A 243 39.70 -13.63 11.25
C LEU A 243 38.58 -13.73 12.30
N VAL A 244 38.78 -13.14 13.48
CA VAL A 244 37.80 -13.14 14.57
C VAL A 244 36.61 -12.26 14.22
N GLU A 245 36.86 -11.04 13.73
CA GLU A 245 35.82 -10.11 13.30
C GLU A 245 35.08 -10.62 12.06
N HIS A 246 35.77 -11.30 11.14
CA HIS A 246 35.13 -12.00 10.02
C HIS A 246 34.16 -13.08 10.52
N SER A 247 34.61 -13.98 11.40
CA SER A 247 33.77 -15.06 11.95
C SER A 247 32.52 -14.51 12.67
N ARG A 248 32.70 -13.49 13.51
CA ARG A 248 31.58 -12.81 14.21
C ARG A 248 30.59 -12.16 13.26
N THR A 249 31.08 -11.52 12.21
CA THR A 249 30.26 -10.86 11.21
C THR A 249 29.51 -11.87 10.34
N ALA A 250 30.17 -12.95 9.94
CA ALA A 250 29.58 -14.06 9.20
C ALA A 250 28.44 -14.73 9.99
N GLN A 251 28.61 -14.92 11.31
CA GLN A 251 27.56 -15.46 12.17
C GLN A 251 26.31 -14.56 12.22
N ARG A 252 26.49 -13.22 12.31
CA ARG A 252 25.36 -12.27 12.27
C ARG A 252 24.64 -12.32 10.92
N LEU A 253 25.40 -12.42 9.82
CA LEU A 253 24.82 -12.58 8.48
C LEU A 253 24.04 -13.89 8.34
N GLN A 254 24.56 -15.01 8.85
CA GLN A 254 23.85 -16.29 8.81
C GLN A 254 22.53 -16.25 9.59
N ASN A 255 22.50 -15.59 10.75
CA ASN A 255 21.27 -15.38 11.52
C ASN A 255 20.26 -14.49 10.77
N LEU A 256 20.73 -13.45 10.08
CA LEU A 256 19.87 -12.62 9.24
C LEU A 256 19.29 -13.41 8.07
N ILE A 257 20.12 -14.16 7.35
CA ILE A 257 19.71 -14.96 6.19
C ILE A 257 18.71 -16.05 6.57
N SER A 258 18.87 -16.70 7.74
CA SER A 258 17.91 -17.71 8.18
C SER A 258 16.52 -17.12 8.42
N VAL A 259 16.44 -15.95 9.05
CA VAL A 259 15.18 -15.23 9.25
C VAL A 259 14.60 -14.72 7.93
N GLN A 260 15.42 -14.24 6.99
CA GLN A 260 14.96 -13.84 5.66
C GLN A 260 14.37 -15.02 4.87
N LYS A 261 14.99 -16.20 4.95
CA LYS A 261 14.47 -17.42 4.31
C LYS A 261 13.15 -17.86 4.92
N ASP A 262 13.03 -17.82 6.25
CA ASP A 262 11.78 -18.11 6.94
C ASP A 262 10.66 -17.15 6.51
N LEU A 263 10.98 -15.85 6.41
CA LEU A 263 10.04 -14.82 5.99
C LEU A 263 9.59 -15.05 4.55
N MET A 264 10.52 -15.32 3.63
CA MET A 264 10.21 -15.63 2.23
C MET A 264 9.25 -16.83 2.09
N ASN A 265 9.44 -17.88 2.89
CA ASN A 265 8.55 -19.04 2.89
C ASN A 265 7.12 -18.69 3.38
N GLN A 266 6.99 -17.74 4.30
CA GLN A 266 5.68 -17.25 4.76
C GLN A 266 5.03 -16.31 3.74
N GLU A 267 5.82 -15.44 3.11
CA GLU A 267 5.35 -14.56 2.04
C GLU A 267 4.77 -15.33 0.86
N LEU A 268 5.33 -16.50 0.53
CA LEU A 268 4.78 -17.38 -0.52
C LEU A 268 3.31 -17.70 -0.28
N TRP A 269 2.94 -18.07 0.96
CA TRP A 269 1.55 -18.38 1.31
C TRP A 269 0.65 -17.14 1.31
N LEU A 270 1.19 -15.99 1.73
CA LEU A 270 0.48 -14.72 1.61
C LEU A 270 0.18 -14.41 0.15
N TYR A 271 1.19 -14.42 -0.71
CA TYR A 271 1.06 -14.15 -2.15
C TYR A 271 0.15 -15.15 -2.84
N PHE A 272 0.24 -16.43 -2.48
CA PHE A 272 -0.67 -17.45 -3.00
C PHE A 272 -2.12 -17.14 -2.60
N GLY A 273 -2.36 -16.84 -1.32
CA GLY A 273 -3.70 -16.52 -0.81
C GLY A 273 -4.29 -15.25 -1.44
N THR A 274 -3.50 -14.19 -1.57
CA THR A 274 -3.94 -12.93 -2.20
C THR A 274 -4.22 -13.13 -3.69
N ASN A 275 -3.30 -13.75 -4.42
CA ASN A 275 -3.51 -14.02 -5.85
C ASN A 275 -4.71 -14.94 -6.11
N LEU A 276 -4.88 -15.99 -5.31
CA LEU A 276 -6.05 -16.88 -5.40
C LEU A 276 -7.35 -16.09 -5.20
N PHE A 277 -7.37 -15.21 -4.20
CA PHE A 277 -8.52 -14.32 -3.94
C PHE A 277 -8.76 -13.33 -5.09
N ASP A 278 -7.73 -12.80 -5.74
CA ASP A 278 -7.93 -11.91 -6.89
C ASP A 278 -8.56 -12.64 -8.08
N TYR A 279 -8.06 -13.83 -8.41
CA TYR A 279 -8.58 -14.63 -9.53
C TYR A 279 -9.99 -15.17 -9.26
N LEU A 280 -10.27 -15.62 -8.03
CA LEU A 280 -11.61 -16.03 -7.62
C LEU A 280 -12.60 -14.85 -7.65
N GLY A 281 -12.16 -13.63 -7.35
CA GLY A 281 -12.99 -12.41 -7.44
C GLY A 281 -13.44 -12.13 -8.87
N GLY A 282 -12.59 -12.42 -9.85
CA GLY A 282 -12.94 -12.36 -11.28
C GLY A 282 -14.09 -13.33 -11.63
N ILE A 283 -14.01 -14.58 -11.16
CA ILE A 283 -15.06 -15.59 -11.39
C ILE A 283 -16.36 -15.22 -10.66
N LEU A 284 -16.27 -14.76 -9.42
CA LEU A 284 -17.43 -14.32 -8.63
C LEU A 284 -18.22 -13.23 -9.36
N SER A 285 -17.51 -12.30 -10.01
CA SER A 285 -18.13 -11.22 -10.79
C SER A 285 -19.03 -11.77 -11.90
N TYR A 286 -18.61 -12.84 -12.61
CA TYR A 286 -19.46 -13.51 -13.60
C TYR A 286 -20.66 -14.23 -12.97
N MET A 287 -20.47 -14.90 -11.84
CA MET A 287 -21.54 -15.62 -11.13
C MET A 287 -22.65 -14.69 -10.65
N VAL A 288 -22.30 -13.49 -10.18
CA VAL A 288 -23.25 -12.46 -9.74
C VAL A 288 -24.15 -12.00 -10.89
N ILE A 289 -23.59 -11.80 -12.09
CA ILE A 289 -24.36 -11.40 -13.28
C ILE A 289 -25.16 -12.57 -13.87
N ALA A 290 -24.67 -13.80 -13.73
CA ALA A 290 -25.35 -14.98 -14.26
C ALA A 290 -26.77 -15.13 -13.67
N VAL A 291 -26.98 -14.80 -12.40
CA VAL A 291 -28.28 -14.93 -11.71
C VAL A 291 -29.40 -14.16 -12.41
N PRO A 292 -29.34 -12.82 -12.62
CA PRO A 292 -30.41 -12.09 -13.30
C PRO A 292 -30.56 -12.47 -14.78
N ILE A 293 -29.48 -12.86 -15.46
CA ILE A 293 -29.54 -13.33 -16.86
C ILE A 293 -30.34 -14.63 -16.96
N PHE A 294 -29.98 -15.65 -16.17
CA PHE A 294 -30.68 -16.94 -16.18
C PHE A 294 -32.09 -16.85 -15.57
N ALA A 295 -32.34 -15.92 -14.64
CA ALA A 295 -33.67 -15.61 -14.13
C ALA A 295 -34.58 -14.94 -15.18
N GLY A 296 -34.02 -14.50 -16.31
CA GLY A 296 -34.78 -14.00 -17.46
C GLY A 296 -35.08 -12.50 -17.43
N VAL A 297 -34.38 -11.72 -16.61
CA VAL A 297 -34.56 -10.25 -16.51
C VAL A 297 -34.14 -9.54 -17.80
N TYR A 298 -33.25 -10.16 -18.58
CA TYR A 298 -32.61 -9.60 -19.78
C TYR A 298 -33.00 -10.33 -21.08
N ARG A 299 -34.18 -10.98 -21.13
CA ARG A 299 -34.62 -11.81 -22.27
C ARG A 299 -34.84 -11.03 -23.57
N ASP A 300 -35.12 -9.74 -23.47
CA ASP A 300 -35.45 -8.90 -24.63
C ASP A 300 -34.21 -8.35 -25.37
N LEU A 301 -33.00 -8.60 -24.83
CA LEU A 301 -31.75 -8.12 -25.40
C LEU A 301 -31.19 -9.11 -26.43
N SER A 302 -30.70 -8.60 -27.55
CA SER A 302 -29.95 -9.39 -28.52
C SER A 302 -28.64 -9.92 -27.92
N ALA A 303 -28.08 -10.98 -28.51
CA ALA A 303 -26.80 -11.55 -28.06
C ALA A 303 -25.64 -10.52 -28.09
N ALA A 304 -25.71 -9.53 -28.98
CA ALA A 304 -24.75 -8.44 -29.05
C ALA A 304 -24.91 -7.46 -27.88
N GLU A 305 -26.14 -7.03 -27.59
CA GLU A 305 -26.44 -6.12 -26.47
C GLU A 305 -26.18 -6.77 -25.11
N LEU A 306 -26.43 -8.08 -25.00
CA LEU A 306 -26.09 -8.86 -23.81
C LEU A 306 -24.58 -8.92 -23.58
N SER A 307 -23.81 -9.13 -24.65
CA SER A 307 -22.33 -9.15 -24.59
C SER A 307 -21.76 -7.78 -24.22
N GLU A 308 -22.37 -6.71 -24.75
CA GLU A 308 -22.05 -5.33 -24.40
C GLU A 308 -22.33 -5.04 -22.91
N LEU A 309 -23.52 -5.42 -22.43
CA LEU A 309 -23.92 -5.26 -21.02
C LEU A 309 -22.98 -6.01 -20.07
N ILE A 310 -22.66 -7.28 -20.37
CA ILE A 310 -21.74 -8.08 -19.56
C ILE A 310 -20.36 -7.40 -19.49
N SER A 311 -19.84 -6.92 -20.63
CA SER A 311 -18.56 -6.21 -20.68
C SER A 311 -18.56 -4.93 -19.83
N LYS A 312 -19.66 -4.16 -19.87
CA LYS A 312 -19.83 -2.93 -19.09
C LYS A 312 -19.94 -3.16 -17.59
N VAL A 313 -20.63 -4.22 -17.16
CA VAL A 313 -20.78 -4.52 -15.73
C VAL A 313 -19.53 -5.21 -15.19
N MET A 314 -18.78 -5.97 -15.99
CA MET A 314 -17.50 -6.59 -15.59
C MET A 314 -16.37 -5.57 -15.36
N THR A 315 -16.44 -4.40 -15.97
CA THR A 315 -15.41 -3.36 -15.79
C THR A 315 -15.54 -2.58 -14.48
N ALA A 316 -16.70 -2.66 -13.81
CA ALA A 316 -16.96 -2.07 -12.50
C ALA A 316 -16.27 -2.79 -11.30
N PRO A 317 -16.35 -4.13 -11.14
CA PRO A 317 -15.64 -4.86 -10.08
C PRO A 317 -14.13 -4.99 -10.35
N LEU A 318 -13.70 -5.06 -11.60
CA LEU A 318 -12.27 -4.99 -11.95
C LEU A 318 -11.64 -3.65 -11.57
N ALA A 319 -12.39 -2.55 -11.62
CA ALA A 319 -11.94 -1.26 -11.12
C ALA A 319 -11.86 -1.18 -9.58
N CYS A 320 -12.70 -1.93 -8.85
CA CYS A 320 -12.57 -2.10 -7.39
C CYS A 320 -11.37 -2.99 -7.02
N LEU A 321 -11.09 -4.03 -7.81
CA LEU A 321 -9.89 -4.88 -7.66
C LEU A 321 -8.60 -4.15 -8.08
N LEU A 322 -8.67 -3.18 -9.01
CA LEU A 322 -7.56 -2.30 -9.39
C LEU A 322 -7.25 -1.21 -8.35
N ILE A 323 -7.98 -1.14 -7.24
CA ILE A 323 -7.54 -0.46 -6.01
C ILE A 323 -6.47 -1.32 -5.30
N LYS A 324 -5.57 -1.94 -6.05
CA LYS A 324 -4.33 -2.49 -5.51
C LYS A 324 -3.37 -1.33 -5.25
N GLY A 325 -3.21 -0.98 -3.97
CA GLY A 325 -1.97 -0.43 -3.44
C GLY A 325 -0.78 -1.32 -3.82
N PRO A 326 0.45 -0.79 -3.89
CA PRO A 326 1.62 -1.65 -3.99
C PRO A 326 1.83 -2.28 -2.60
N PHE A 327 1.08 -3.32 -2.27
CA PHE A 327 1.35 -4.19 -1.13
C PHE A 327 1.05 -5.62 -1.54
#